data_AF-A0A7C7T3H6-F1
#
_entry.id   AF-A0A7C7T3H6-F1
#
_cell.length_a   1.000
_cell.length_b   1.000
_cell.length_c   1.000
_cell.angle_alpha   90.00
_cell.angle_beta   90.00
_cell.angle_gamma   90.00
#
_symmetry.space_group_name_H-M   'P 1'
#
loop_
_entity.id
_entity.type
_entity.pdbx_description
1 polymer ?
#
loop_
_entity_poly.entity_id
_entity_poly.type
_entity_poly.pdbx_seq_one_letter_code
_entity_poly.pdbx_strand_id
1 'polypeptide(L)' 'MEYLVMLPGPTNVPERVMRAMYVPMINHRSDDFVELYEDCVEKTKKVFMTNGEAVCLSASGTGAVE' A
#
# COMPACT_ATOMS: atom_id res chain seq x y z
N MET A 1 16.36 14.27 15.67
CA MET A 1 17.14 13.64 14.59
C MET A 1 16.46 12.35 14.24
N GLU A 2 16.02 12.19 13.00
CA GLU A 2 15.50 10.90 12.54
C GLU A 2 16.67 9.95 12.32
N TYR A 3 16.55 8.71 12.80
CA TYR A 3 17.55 7.68 12.57
C TYR A 3 17.43 7.16 11.13
N LEU A 4 18.51 7.21 10.36
CA LEU A 4 18.53 6.70 8.99
C LEU A 4 18.67 5.17 8.98
N VAL A 5 17.65 4.47 8.49
CA VAL A 5 17.59 3.02 8.36
C VAL A 5 18.18 2.58 7.01
N MET A 6 19.39 2.03 7.04
CA MET A 6 20.11 1.52 5.86
C MET A 6 20.11 -0.01 5.79
N LEU A 7 18.93 -0.62 5.87
CA LEU A 7 18.72 -2.07 5.73
C LEU A 7 18.17 -2.40 4.32
N PRO A 8 18.27 -3.65 3.83
CA PRO A 8 17.60 -4.07 2.59
C PRO A 8 16.07 -3.92 2.63
N GLY A 9 15.50 -3.90 3.84
CA GLY A 9 14.09 -3.68 4.12
C GLY A 9 13.78 -4.13 5.55
N PRO A 10 12.89 -3.44 6.29
CA PRO A 10 12.22 -2.18 5.92
C PRO A 10 13.16 -0.96 5.97
N THR A 11 12.70 0.19 5.45
CA THR A 11 13.37 1.50 5.50
C THR A 11 12.49 2.55 6.19
N ASN A 12 13.00 3.77 6.40
CA ASN A 12 12.20 4.87 6.93
C ASN A 12 10.94 5.10 6.08
N VAL A 13 9.78 5.18 6.73
CA VAL A 13 8.50 5.45 6.07
C VAL A 13 8.32 6.96 5.94
N PRO A 14 8.05 7.50 4.73
CA PRO A 14 7.82 8.94 4.57
C PRO A 14 6.68 9.44 5.46
N GLU A 15 6.82 10.66 6.01
CA GLU A 15 5.86 11.23 6.97
C GLU A 15 4.41 11.20 6.47
N ARG A 16 4.19 11.49 5.18
CA ARG A 16 2.85 11.45 4.56
C ARG A 16 2.18 10.08 4.68
N VAL A 17 2.95 8.99 4.66
CA VAL A 17 2.45 7.61 4.75
C VAL A 17 2.17 7.27 6.21
N MET A 18 3.06 7.67 7.14
CA MET A 18 2.80 7.51 8.58
C MET A 18 1.51 8.20 9.01
N ARG A 19 1.24 9.42 8.52
CA ARG A 19 -0.01 10.14 8.78
C ARG A 19 -1.24 9.40 8.24
N ALA A 20 -1.13 8.74 7.08
CA ALA A 20 -2.22 7.95 6.52
C ALA A 20 -2.55 6.69 7.34
N MET A 21 -1.61 6.19 8.16
CA MET A 21 -1.87 5.09 9.09
C MET A 21 -2.59 5.54 10.38
N TYR A 22 -2.66 6.84 10.64
CA TYR A 22 -3.25 7.43 11.85
C TYR A 22 -4.63 8.04 11.59
N VAL A 23 -5.41 7.43 10.70
CA VAL A 23 -6.78 7.85 10.38
C VAL A 23 -7.79 6.86 10.98
N PRO A 24 -9.05 7.27 11.24
CA PRO A 24 -10.08 6.35 11.70
C PRO A 24 -10.27 5.16 10.74
N MET A 25 -10.58 3.99 11.29
CA MET A 25 -10.89 2.81 10.47
C MET A 25 -12.14 3.05 9.64
N ILE A 26 -12.10 2.55 8.40
CA ILE A 26 -13.27 2.50 7.50
C ILE A 26 -13.80 1.07 7.40
N ASN A 27 -15.07 0.93 7.02
CA ASN A 27 -15.68 -0.37 6.81
C ASN A 27 -15.15 -1.03 5.53
N HIS A 28 -14.61 -2.23 5.61
CA HIS A 28 -14.11 -2.99 4.46
C HIS A 28 -15.15 -3.32 3.36
N ARG A 29 -16.45 -3.05 3.60
CA ARG A 29 -17.53 -3.20 2.62
C ARG A 29 -18.21 -1.89 2.23
N SER A 30 -17.72 -0.73 2.71
CA SER A 30 -18.29 0.55 2.31
C SER A 30 -17.72 1.05 0.99
N ASP A 31 -18.44 1.96 0.36
CA ASP A 31 -18.00 2.63 -0.88
C ASP A 31 -16.65 3.33 -0.69
N ASP A 32 -16.38 3.93 0.49
CA ASP A 32 -15.08 4.52 0.82
C ASP A 32 -13.91 3.53 0.68
N PHE A 33 -14.11 2.25 1.02
CA PHE A 33 -13.08 1.24 0.88
C PHE A 33 -12.93 0.79 -0.58
N VAL A 34 -14.03 0.72 -1.33
CA VAL A 34 -14.00 0.42 -2.77
C VAL A 34 -13.18 1.48 -3.51
N GLU A 35 -13.45 2.76 -3.25
CA GLU A 35 -12.69 3.88 -3.86
C GLU A 35 -11.19 3.80 -3.51
N LEU A 36 -10.87 3.56 -2.24
CA LEU A 36 -9.47 3.39 -1.78
C LEU A 36 -8.78 2.22 -2.49
N TYR A 37 -9.45 1.08 -2.61
CA TYR A 37 -8.90 -0.12 -3.25
C TYR A 37 -8.68 0.08 -4.75
N GLU A 38 -9.65 0.65 -5.46
CA GLU A 38 -9.54 0.97 -6.89
C GLU A 38 -8.37 1.92 -7.18
N ASP A 39 -8.20 2.97 -6.36
CA ASP A 39 -7.08 3.90 -6.49
C ASP A 39 -5.72 3.20 -6.24
N CYS A 40 -5.65 2.27 -5.28
CA CYS A 40 -4.45 1.47 -5.04
C CYS A 40 -4.12 0.55 -6.24
N VAL A 41 -5.12 -0.12 -6.81
CA VAL A 41 -4.96 -0.98 -7.99
C VAL A 41 -4.48 -0.18 -9.20
N GLU A 42 -5.12 0.96 -9.49
CA GLU A 42 -4.76 1.79 -10.64
C GLU A 42 -3.35 2.41 -10.50
N LYS A 43 -2.98 2.85 -9.29
CA LYS A 43 -1.60 3.31 -9.02
C LYS A 43 -0.60 2.16 -9.16
N THR A 44 -0.93 0.96 -8.71
CA THR A 44 -0.07 -0.23 -8.84
C THR A 44 0.17 -0.57 -10.31
N LYS A 45 -0.88 -0.55 -11.15
CA LYS A 45 -0.76 -0.75 -12.60
C LYS A 45 0.14 0.29 -13.26
N LYS A 46 0.07 1.55 -12.81
CA LYS A 46 0.97 2.62 -13.28
C LYS A 46 2.43 2.37 -12.90
N VAL A 47 2.72 1.90 -11.68
CA VAL A 47 4.08 1.55 -11.25
C VAL A 47 4.65 0.40 -12.09
N PHE A 48 3.85 -0.64 -12.34
CA PHE A 48 4.26 -1.78 -13.16
C PHE A 48 4.14 -1.55 -14.67
N MET A 49 3.66 -0.39 -15.11
CA MET A 49 3.45 -0.04 -16.52
C MET A 49 2.65 -1.12 -17.29
N THR A 50 1.57 -1.61 -16.68
CA THR A 50 0.77 -2.71 -17.23
C THR A 50 -0.68 -2.31 -17.50
N ASN A 51 -1.24 -2.87 -18.56
CA ASN A 51 -2.68 -2.83 -18.85
C ASN A 51 -3.43 -4.06 -18.31
N GLY A 52 -2.70 -5.03 -17.74
CA GLY A 52 -3.28 -6.22 -17.13
C GLY A 52 -3.97 -5.93 -15.80
N GLU A 53 -4.57 -6.97 -15.23
CA GLU A 53 -5.18 -6.92 -13.90
C GLU A 53 -4.10 -6.88 -12.82
N ALA A 54 -4.38 -6.14 -11.75
CA ALA A 54 -3.56 -6.12 -10.55
C ALA A 54 -4.45 -6.35 -9.33
N VAL A 55 -3.95 -7.11 -8.37
CA VAL A 55 -4.66 -7.44 -7.13
C VAL A 55 -3.77 -7.11 -5.95
N CYS A 56 -4.30 -6.34 -5.01
CA CYS A 56 -3.63 -6.10 -3.74
C CYS A 56 -3.94 -7.26 -2.78
N LEU A 57 -2.91 -8.03 -2.42
CA LEU A 57 -3.02 -9.11 -1.42
C LEU A 57 -2.81 -8.55 -0.02
N SER A 58 -3.60 -9.01 0.95
CA SER A 58 -3.43 -8.68 2.38
C SER A 58 -2.29 -9.49 3.00
N ALA A 59 -1.11 -9.42 2.39
CA ALA A 59 0.09 -10.18 2.75
C ALA A 59 1.36 -9.35 2.48
N SER A 60 2.49 -9.79 3.03
CA SER A 60 3.81 -9.29 2.66
C SER A 60 4.38 -10.08 1.47
N GLY A 61 5.62 -9.75 1.05
CA GLY A 61 6.24 -10.30 -0.16
C GLY A 61 6.18 -11.83 -0.27
N THR A 62 6.52 -12.59 0.77
CA THR A 62 6.46 -14.06 0.74
C THR A 62 5.04 -14.57 0.52
N GLY A 63 4.05 -13.98 1.18
CA GLY A 63 2.64 -14.39 1.01
C GLY A 63 2.04 -14.01 -0.35
N ALA A 64 2.73 -13.22 -1.17
CA ALA A 64 2.36 -13.00 -2.57
C ALA A 64 2.99 -14.01 -3.54
N VAL A 65 4.00 -14.77 -3.09
CA VAL A 65 4.72 -15.76 -3.90
C VAL A 65 4.17 -17.17 -3.69
N GLU A 66 3.76 -17.51 -2.46
CA GLU A 66 3.12 -18.79 -2.10
C GLU A 66 1.70 -18.90 -2.66
#